data_AF-A0A7W1YDT0-F1
#
_entry.id   AF-A0A7W1YDT0-F1
#
_cell.length_a   1.000
_cell.length_b   1.000
_cell.length_c   1.000
_cell.angle_alpha   90.00
_cell.angle_beta   90.00
_cell.angle_gamma   90.00
#
_symmetry.space_group_name_H-M   'P 1'
#
loop_
_entity.id
_entity.type
_entity.pdbx_description
1 polymer ?
#
loop_
_entity_poly.entity_id
_entity_poly.type
_entity_poly.pdbx_seq_one_letter_code
_entity_poly.pdbx_strand_id
1 'polypeptide(L)' 'MRIAATADLHFSPQRQNILQEQLSKVRDEADVLVLAGDLTNFGQPS' A
#
# COMPACT_ATOMS: atom_id res chain seq x y z
N MET A 1 -15.62 12.32 -4.90
CA MET A 1 -14.37 11.90 -4.23
C MET A 1 -14.31 10.39 -4.24
N ARG A 2 -13.21 9.82 -4.72
CA ARG A 2 -12.94 8.39 -4.86
C ARG A 2 -11.87 8.01 -3.84
N ILE A 3 -12.13 7.01 -3.02
CA ILE A 3 -11.21 6.59 -1.96
C ILE A 3 -10.83 5.13 -2.23
N ALA A 4 -9.53 4.89 -2.42
CA ALA A 4 -8.98 3.54 -2.35
C ALA A 4 -8.60 3.27 -0.89
N ALA A 5 -8.93 2.09 -0.37
CA ALA A 5 -8.62 1.71 1.01
C ALA A 5 -8.03 0.31 1.04
N THR A 6 -6.95 0.13 1.81
CA THR A 6 -6.30 -1.17 2.03
C THR A 6 -5.66 -1.22 3.43
N ALA A 7 -5.32 -2.42 3.88
CA ALA A 7 -4.60 -2.70 5.13
C ALA A 7 -3.63 -3.88 4.93
N ASP A 8 -2.85 -4.21 5.95
CA ASP A 8 -2.11 -5.47 6.07
C ASP A 8 -1.16 -5.77 4.90
N LEU A 9 -0.54 -4.71 4.36
CA LEU A 9 0.38 -4.85 3.23
C LEU A 9 1.64 -5.63 3.60
N HIS A 10 2.05 -5.58 4.88
CA HIS A 10 3.21 -6.27 5.42
C HIS A 10 4.41 -6.17 4.46
N PHE A 11 4.78 -4.93 4.13
CA PHE A 11 5.79 -4.63 3.13
C PHE A 11 7.12 -5.31 3.47
N SER A 12 7.69 -5.96 2.46
CA SER A 12 9.06 -6.47 2.45
C SER A 12 9.66 -6.25 1.06
N PRO A 13 11.01 -6.18 0.92
CA PRO A 13 11.65 -6.03 -0.38
C PRO A 13 11.22 -7.09 -1.41
N GLN A 14 10.93 -8.31 -0.95
CA GLN A 14 10.49 -9.42 -1.80
C GLN A 14 9.09 -9.18 -2.40
N ARG A 15 8.24 -8.37 -1.74
CA ARG A 15 6.87 -8.08 -2.17
C ARG A 15 6.75 -6.78 -2.97
N GLN A 16 7.85 -6.07 -3.20
CA GLN A 16 7.83 -4.75 -3.84
C GLN A 16 7.14 -4.76 -5.21
N ASN A 17 7.50 -5.69 -6.10
CA ASN A 17 6.92 -5.75 -7.45
C ASN A 17 5.41 -6.03 -7.42
N ILE A 18 4.97 -6.92 -6.52
CA ILE A 18 3.55 -7.28 -6.37
C ILE A 18 2.74 -6.07 -5.89
N LEU A 19 3.24 -5.38 -4.86
CA LEU A 19 2.57 -4.19 -4.32
C LEU A 19 2.56 -3.04 -5.33
N GLN A 20 3.64 -2.88 -6.10
CA GLN A 20 3.69 -1.89 -7.17
C GLN A 20 2.61 -2.16 -8.23
N GLU A 21 2.47 -3.40 -8.68
CA GLU A 21 1.45 -3.78 -9.66
C GLU A 21 0.04 -3.52 -9.11
N GLN A 22 -0.25 -3.96 -7.89
CA GLN A 22 -1.55 -3.78 -7.24
C GLN A 22 -1.92 -2.31 -7.05
N LEU A 23 -0.96 -1.46 -6.68
CA LEU A 23 -1.20 -0.05 -6.41
C LEU A 23 -1.06 0.85 -7.65
N SER A 24 -0.61 0.30 -8.78
CA SER A 24 -0.31 1.06 -10.01
C SER A 24 -1.46 1.94 -10.50
N LYS A 25 -2.70 1.46 -10.36
CA LYS A 25 -3.92 2.16 -10.81
C LYS A 25 -4.43 3.20 -9.83
N VAL A 26 -4.05 3.11 -8.54
CA VAL A 26 -4.58 3.99 -7.49
C VAL A 26 -4.30 5.45 -7.80
N ARG A 27 -3.14 5.75 -8.42
CA ARG A 27 -2.77 7.10 -8.82
C ARG A 27 -3.79 7.75 -9.77
N ASP A 28 -4.36 6.97 -10.68
CA ASP A 28 -5.22 7.49 -11.74
C ASP A 28 -6.71 7.35 -11.35
N GLU A 29 -7.04 6.38 -10.48
CA GLU A 29 -8.41 6.00 -10.14
C GLU A 29 -8.92 6.56 -8.79
N ALA A 30 -8.03 6.94 -7.86
CA ALA A 30 -8.41 7.40 -6.53
C ALA A 30 -7.91 8.83 -6.25
N ASP A 31 -8.72 9.58 -5.51
CA ASP A 31 -8.34 10.91 -5.03
C ASP A 31 -7.58 10.80 -3.69
N VAL A 32 -7.86 9.76 -2.91
CA VAL A 32 -7.21 9.44 -1.62
C VAL A 32 -6.95 7.94 -1.53
N LEU A 33 -5.73 7.56 -1.11
CA LEU A 33 -5.40 6.22 -0.66
C LEU A 33 -5.35 6.20 0.87
N VAL A 34 -6.20 5.37 1.50
CA VAL A 34 -6.19 5.10 2.93
C VAL A 34 -5.44 3.80 3.20
N LEU A 35 -4.38 3.90 4.00
CA LEU A 35 -3.65 2.75 4.56
C LEU A 35 -4.09 2.57 6.02
N ALA A 36 -4.89 1.54 6.29
CA ALA A 36 -5.59 1.38 7.57
C ALA A 36 -4.79 0.59 8.64
N GLY A 37 -3.59 0.11 8.35
CA GLY A 37 -2.77 -0.63 9.30
C GLY A 37 -1.72 -1.53 8.63
N ASP A 38 -0.77 -2.02 9.42
CA ASP A 38 0.19 -3.08 9.06
C ASP A 38 0.91 -2.87 7.72
N LEU A 39 1.40 -1.65 7.51
CA LEU A 39 2.22 -1.30 6.35
C LEU A 39 3.55 -2.09 6.33
N THR A 40 4.16 -2.32 7.49
CA THR A 40 5.46 -3.01 7.60
C THR A 40 5.35 -4.22 8.52
N ASN A 41 6.26 -5.20 8.34
CA ASN A 41 6.28 -6.41 9.17
C ASN A 41 6.74 -6.16 10.62
N PHE A 42 7.68 -5.23 10.82
CA PHE A 42 8.37 -5.09 12.12
C PHE A 42 8.41 -3.67 12.66
N GLY A 43 7.93 -2.66 11.92
CA GLY A 43 7.86 -1.28 12.40
C GLY A 43 9.23 -0.65 12.72
N GLN A 44 10.31 -1.15 12.11
CA GLN A 44 11.67 -0.66 12.36
C GLN A 44 11.99 0.53 11.44
N PRO A 45 12.13 1.76 11.96
CA PRO A 45 12.80 2.83 11.24
C PRO A 45 14.28 2.47 11.25
N SER A 46 14.87 2.26 10.08
CA SER A 46 16.31 2.05 9.93
C SER A 46 17.14 3.05 10.74
#